data_AF-A0A0J8YG03-F1
#
_entry.id   AF-A0A0J8YG03-F1
#
_cell.length_a   1.000
_cell.length_b   1.000
_cell.length_c   1.000
_cell.angle_alpha   90.00
_cell.angle_beta   90.00
_cell.angle_gamma   90.00
#
_symmetry.space_group_name_H-M   'P 1'
#
loop_
_entity.id
_entity.type
_entity.pdbx_description
1 polymer ?
#
loop_
_entity_poly.entity_id
_entity_poly.type
_entity_poly.pdbx_seq_one_letter_code
_entity_poly.pdbx_strand_id
1 'polypeptide(L)'
;MFEYLDEAKGDVLKDYYENLDAFRGRLFTTWESPLKRLDALIYGCTEIGNEVNSEYRTGSGDRSVKLNITTQLHARVVQISCEISHLLKGGFADGAMARWRKLHETTAILIFIAEGDEDLSKRFTDFQSIQRRKAANRYNKYSEE
;
A
#
# COMPACT_ATOMS: atom_id res chain seq x y z
N MET A 1 32.04 -22.65 -4.63
CA MET A 1 31.64 -21.40 -3.92
C MET A 1 30.21 -21.50 -3.41
N PHE A 2 29.22 -21.76 -4.29
CA PHE A 2 27.82 -21.95 -3.86
C PHE A 2 27.57 -23.21 -3.02
N GLU A 3 28.24 -24.34 -3.31
CA GLU A 3 28.13 -25.58 -2.49
C GLU A 3 28.65 -25.39 -1.05
N TYR A 4 29.77 -24.68 -0.89
CA TYR A 4 30.31 -24.34 0.43
C TYR A 4 29.38 -23.40 1.23
N LEU A 5 28.75 -22.44 0.55
CA LEU A 5 27.72 -21.59 1.16
C LEU A 5 26.51 -22.42 1.60
N ASP A 6 26.12 -23.43 0.81
CA ASP A 6 24.97 -24.28 1.11
C ASP A 6 25.21 -25.23 2.29
N GLU A 7 26.43 -25.71 2.50
CA GLU A 7 26.81 -26.49 3.69
C GLU A 7 26.90 -25.63 4.96
N ALA A 8 27.48 -24.44 4.87
CA ALA A 8 27.73 -23.59 6.04
C ALA A 8 26.54 -22.69 6.45
N LYS A 9 25.58 -22.42 5.55
CA LYS A 9 24.48 -21.49 5.82
C LYS A 9 23.55 -21.96 6.94
N GLY A 10 23.41 -23.26 7.17
CA GLY A 10 22.43 -23.80 8.12
C GLY A 10 22.65 -23.26 9.54
N ASP A 11 23.87 -23.40 10.05
CA ASP A 11 24.22 -22.97 11.40
C ASP A 11 24.29 -21.43 11.50
N VAL A 12 24.87 -20.76 10.50
CA VAL A 12 24.99 -19.28 10.49
C VAL A 12 23.63 -18.59 10.42
N LEU A 13 22.72 -19.09 9.57
CA LEU A 13 21.39 -18.51 9.43
C LEU A 13 20.50 -18.80 10.64
N LYS A 14 20.70 -19.93 11.33
CA LYS A 14 19.97 -20.25 12.55
C LYS A 14 20.18 -19.15 13.60
N ASP A 15 21.42 -18.85 13.94
CA ASP A 15 21.76 -17.81 14.92
C ASP A 15 21.26 -16.43 14.45
N TYR A 16 21.36 -16.14 13.15
CA TYR A 16 20.84 -14.90 12.59
C TYR A 16 19.31 -14.77 12.77
N TYR A 17 18.54 -15.82 12.47
CA TYR A 17 17.08 -15.78 12.62
C TYR A 17 16.64 -15.70 14.08
N GLU A 18 17.29 -16.43 14.99
CA GLU A 18 17.01 -16.33 16.43
C GLU A 18 17.25 -14.91 16.96
N ASN A 19 18.35 -14.28 16.55
CA ASN A 19 18.64 -12.89 16.89
C ASN A 19 17.62 -11.91 16.31
N LEU A 20 17.19 -12.12 15.07
CA LEU A 20 16.20 -11.29 14.39
C LEU A 20 14.83 -11.36 15.08
N ASP A 21 14.39 -12.56 15.46
CA ASP A 21 13.13 -12.76 16.17
C ASP A 21 13.17 -12.17 17.57
N ALA A 22 14.29 -12.34 18.29
CA ALA A 22 14.47 -11.71 19.59
C ALA A 22 14.47 -10.17 19.49
N PHE A 23 15.07 -9.60 18.44
CA PHE A 23 15.00 -8.16 18.15
C PHE A 23 13.56 -7.69 17.91
N ARG A 24 12.82 -8.38 17.01
CA ARG A 24 11.42 -8.05 16.70
C ARG A 24 10.51 -8.15 17.92
N GLY A 25 10.72 -9.16 18.76
CA GLY A 25 10.01 -9.32 20.03
C GLY A 25 10.21 -8.13 20.94
N ARG A 26 11.48 -7.73 21.19
CA ARG A 26 11.79 -6.55 22.01
C ARG A 26 11.21 -5.27 21.41
N LEU A 27 11.37 -5.06 20.11
CA LEU A 27 10.82 -3.90 19.39
C LEU A 27 9.31 -3.81 19.58
N PHE A 28 8.59 -4.92 19.39
CA PHE A 28 7.15 -4.95 19.58
C PHE A 28 6.77 -4.66 21.03
N THR A 29 7.43 -5.26 22.01
CA THR A 29 7.17 -4.98 23.43
C THR A 29 7.41 -3.52 23.78
N THR A 30 8.47 -2.89 23.25
CA THR A 30 8.74 -1.46 23.48
C THR A 30 7.66 -0.56 22.88
N TRP A 31 7.16 -0.88 21.69
CA TRP A 31 6.22 -0.04 20.93
C TRP A 31 4.81 -0.60 20.84
N GLU A 32 4.43 -1.49 21.76
CA GLU A 32 3.21 -2.29 21.66
C GLU A 32 1.96 -1.39 21.54
N SER A 33 1.83 -0.41 22.43
CA SER A 33 0.65 0.47 22.45
C SER A 33 0.45 1.24 21.14
N PRO A 34 1.42 2.02 20.62
CA PRO A 34 1.23 2.73 19.36
C PRO A 34 1.07 1.80 18.16
N LEU A 35 1.77 0.66 18.11
CA LEU A 35 1.61 -0.30 17.01
C LEU A 35 0.21 -0.93 16.99
N LYS A 36 -0.32 -1.32 18.16
CA LYS A 36 -1.70 -1.83 18.26
C LYS A 36 -2.75 -0.78 17.90
N ARG A 37 -2.52 0.49 18.26
CA ARG A 37 -3.42 1.60 17.86
C ARG A 37 -3.43 1.79 16.35
N LEU A 38 -2.26 1.73 15.70
CA LEU A 38 -2.16 1.79 14.25
C LEU A 38 -2.90 0.62 13.60
N ASP A 39 -2.69 -0.61 14.08
CA ASP A 39 -3.38 -1.79 13.56
C ASP A 39 -4.90 -1.70 13.71
N ALA A 40 -5.38 -1.22 14.86
CA ALA A 40 -6.81 -1.02 15.09
C ALA A 40 -7.41 0.02 14.13
N LEU A 41 -6.70 1.10 13.85
CA LEU A 41 -7.12 2.10 12.86
C LEU A 41 -7.17 1.49 11.45
N ILE A 42 -6.13 0.75 11.06
CA ILE A 42 -6.08 0.06 9.75
C ILE A 42 -7.25 -0.90 9.61
N TYR A 43 -7.52 -1.70 10.66
CA TYR A 43 -8.66 -2.62 10.69
C TYR A 43 -9.98 -1.86 10.50
N GLY A 44 -10.22 -0.79 11.27
CA GLY A 44 -11.44 0.02 11.12
C GLY A 44 -11.61 0.61 9.72
N CYS A 45 -10.53 1.16 9.14
CA CYS A 45 -10.56 1.66 7.77
C CYS A 45 -10.82 0.54 6.74
N THR A 46 -10.32 -0.66 6.98
CA THR A 46 -10.55 -1.83 6.12
C THR A 46 -12.03 -2.22 6.13
N GLU A 47 -12.64 -2.29 7.31
CA GLU A 47 -14.06 -2.63 7.46
C GLU A 47 -14.97 -1.62 6.78
N ILE A 48 -14.73 -0.32 6.99
CA ILE A 48 -15.47 0.75 6.29
C ILE A 48 -15.35 0.59 4.76
N GLY A 49 -14.14 0.29 4.28
CA GLY A 49 -13.91 0.09 2.85
C GLY A 49 -14.65 -1.14 2.30
N ASN A 50 -14.69 -2.23 3.06
CA ASN A 50 -15.39 -3.46 2.70
C ASN A 50 -16.91 -3.24 2.62
N GLU A 51 -17.49 -2.54 3.59
CA GLU A 51 -18.90 -2.20 3.63
C GLU A 51 -19.30 -1.37 2.41
N VAL A 52 -18.62 -0.25 2.17
CA VAL A 52 -18.87 0.63 1.01
C VAL A 52 -18.72 -0.13 -0.32
N ASN A 53 -17.67 -0.96 -0.45
CA ASN A 53 -17.44 -1.72 -1.68
C ASN A 53 -18.49 -2.82 -1.90
N SER A 54 -18.98 -3.45 -0.82
CA SER A 54 -20.04 -4.47 -0.89
C SER A 54 -21.35 -3.85 -1.40
N GLU A 55 -21.76 -2.73 -0.81
CA GLU A 55 -22.95 -1.98 -1.24
C GLU A 55 -22.82 -1.51 -2.69
N TYR A 56 -21.66 -0.95 -3.05
CA TYR A 56 -21.41 -0.49 -4.42
C TYR A 56 -21.49 -1.61 -5.47
N ARG A 57 -20.98 -2.81 -5.15
CA ARG A 57 -20.98 -3.95 -6.08
C ARG A 57 -22.34 -4.63 -6.21
N THR A 58 -23.17 -4.58 -5.18
CA THR A 58 -24.48 -5.25 -5.12
C THR A 58 -25.64 -4.35 -5.56
N GLY A 59 -25.43 -3.03 -5.63
CA GLY A 59 -26.42 -2.08 -6.12
C GLY A 59 -26.82 -2.29 -7.58
N SER A 60 -28.11 -2.09 -7.87
CA SER A 60 -28.72 -2.21 -9.21
C SER A 60 -28.70 -0.90 -10.02
N GLY A 61 -28.13 0.18 -9.47
CA GLY A 61 -28.09 1.51 -10.08
C GLY A 61 -26.90 1.74 -11.01
N ASP A 62 -26.89 2.92 -11.64
CA ASP A 62 -25.80 3.37 -12.52
C ASP A 62 -24.49 3.51 -11.73
N ARG A 63 -23.39 3.00 -12.30
CA ARG A 63 -22.09 2.95 -11.61
C ARG A 63 -21.39 4.30 -11.64
N SER A 64 -21.33 4.98 -10.49
CA SER A 64 -20.53 6.21 -10.34
C SER A 64 -19.04 5.93 -10.51
N VAL A 65 -18.42 6.63 -11.46
CA VAL A 65 -16.98 6.69 -11.68
C VAL A 65 -16.29 7.26 -10.44
N LYS A 66 -16.89 8.30 -9.81
CA LYS A 66 -16.36 8.87 -8.57
C LYS A 66 -16.25 7.79 -7.49
N LEU A 67 -17.35 7.10 -7.20
CA LEU A 67 -17.38 6.07 -6.16
C LEU A 67 -16.41 4.92 -6.48
N ASN A 68 -16.32 4.49 -7.73
CA ASN A 68 -15.35 3.48 -8.14
C ASN A 68 -13.90 3.89 -7.85
N ILE A 69 -13.51 5.11 -8.19
CA ILE A 69 -12.14 5.61 -7.99
C ILE A 69 -11.85 5.79 -6.51
N THR A 70 -12.77 6.39 -5.74
CA THR A 70 -12.56 6.61 -4.31
C THR A 70 -12.47 5.29 -3.55
N THR A 71 -13.28 4.28 -3.88
CA THR A 71 -13.14 2.92 -3.31
C THR A 71 -11.78 2.29 -3.63
N GLN A 72 -11.29 2.43 -4.87
CA GLN A 72 -9.97 1.91 -5.25
C GLN A 72 -8.82 2.63 -4.52
N LEU A 73 -8.89 3.96 -4.43
CA LEU A 73 -7.89 4.76 -3.73
C LEU A 73 -7.90 4.47 -2.22
N HIS A 74 -9.08 4.29 -1.61
CA HIS A 74 -9.20 3.88 -0.22
C HIS A 74 -8.58 2.51 0.04
N ALA A 75 -8.87 1.52 -0.79
CA ALA A 75 -8.23 0.20 -0.70
C ALA A 75 -6.69 0.31 -0.81
N ARG A 76 -6.19 1.21 -1.67
CA ARG A 76 -4.75 1.48 -1.78
C ARG A 76 -4.17 2.15 -0.53
N VAL A 77 -4.88 3.08 0.09
CA VAL A 77 -4.50 3.72 1.36
C VAL A 77 -4.40 2.68 2.48
N VAL A 78 -5.38 1.77 2.58
CA VAL A 78 -5.36 0.65 3.53
C VAL A 78 -4.15 -0.25 3.28
N GLN A 79 -3.90 -0.64 2.02
CA GLN A 79 -2.74 -1.47 1.65
C GLN A 79 -1.40 -0.83 2.07
N ILE A 80 -1.21 0.46 1.78
CA ILE A 80 0.01 1.20 2.16
C ILE A 80 0.14 1.26 3.69
N SER A 81 -0.96 1.41 4.41
CA SER A 81 -0.97 1.40 5.87
C SER A 81 -0.55 0.04 6.44
N CYS A 82 -0.98 -1.07 5.82
CA CYS A 82 -0.49 -2.40 6.17
C CYS A 82 1.01 -2.56 5.93
N GLU A 83 1.54 -2.04 4.81
CA GLU A 83 2.98 -2.03 4.53
C GLU A 83 3.75 -1.26 5.61
N ILE A 84 3.24 -0.10 6.03
CA ILE A 84 3.81 0.72 7.11
C ILE A 84 3.84 -0.09 8.41
N SER A 85 2.73 -0.69 8.83
CA SER A 85 2.65 -1.49 10.05
C SER A 85 3.66 -2.64 10.01
N HIS A 86 3.77 -3.33 8.88
CA HIS A 86 4.74 -4.41 8.68
C HIS A 86 6.19 -3.92 8.79
N LEU A 87 6.53 -2.82 8.13
CA LEU A 87 7.88 -2.24 8.15
C LEU A 87 8.28 -1.78 9.55
N LEU A 88 7.38 -1.14 10.28
CA LEU A 88 7.62 -0.72 11.66
C LEU A 88 7.90 -1.93 12.58
N LYS A 89 7.08 -2.98 12.49
CA LYS A 89 7.28 -4.23 13.25
C LYS A 89 8.55 -4.99 12.83
N GLY A 90 9.01 -4.78 11.60
CA GLY A 90 10.27 -5.31 11.09
C GLY A 90 11.52 -4.51 11.47
N GLY A 91 11.37 -3.33 12.07
CA GLY A 91 12.50 -2.44 12.41
C GLY A 91 12.96 -1.53 11.26
N PHE A 92 12.17 -1.40 10.19
CA PHE A 92 12.52 -0.62 9.00
C PHE A 92 11.88 0.78 9.03
N ALA A 93 12.31 1.62 9.98
CA ALA A 93 11.72 2.94 10.19
C ALA A 93 11.77 3.85 8.94
N ASP A 94 12.91 3.94 8.26
CA ASP A 94 13.05 4.77 7.06
C ASP A 94 12.20 4.26 5.90
N GLY A 95 12.09 2.94 5.77
CA GLY A 95 11.19 2.30 4.82
C GLY A 95 9.73 2.66 5.11
N ALA A 96 9.32 2.59 6.38
CA ALA A 96 7.99 3.00 6.79
C ALA A 96 7.74 4.49 6.51
N MET A 97 8.72 5.37 6.75
CA MET A 97 8.62 6.80 6.43
C MET A 97 8.45 7.08 4.94
N ALA A 98 9.10 6.31 4.06
CA ALA A 98 8.85 6.40 2.62
C ALA A 98 7.40 6.02 2.28
N ARG A 99 6.83 5.00 2.94
CA ARG A 99 5.43 4.61 2.77
C ARG A 99 4.45 5.62 3.35
N TRP A 100 4.77 6.27 4.46
CA TRP A 100 3.97 7.37 5.02
C TRP A 100 3.80 8.53 4.04
N ARG A 101 4.86 8.92 3.33
CA ARG A 101 4.76 9.93 2.26
C ARG A 101 3.78 9.49 1.16
N LYS A 102 3.89 8.23 0.73
CA LYS A 102 2.98 7.67 -0.28
C LYS A 102 1.54 7.61 0.21
N LEU A 103 1.32 7.27 1.48
CA LEU A 103 0.01 7.28 2.11
C LEU A 103 -0.59 8.69 2.03
N HIS A 104 0.14 9.70 2.47
CA HIS A 104 -0.31 11.10 2.45
C HIS A 104 -0.69 11.57 1.04
N GLU A 105 0.19 11.36 0.05
CA GLU A 105 -0.11 11.70 -1.35
C GLU A 105 -1.40 11.02 -1.85
N THR A 106 -1.55 9.73 -1.55
CA THR A 106 -2.70 8.94 -2.03
C THR A 106 -3.98 9.39 -1.35
N THR A 107 -3.93 9.69 -0.05
CA THR A 107 -5.06 10.24 0.72
C THR A 107 -5.45 11.63 0.23
N ALA A 108 -4.49 12.50 -0.10
CA ALA A 108 -4.77 13.81 -0.67
C ALA A 108 -5.52 13.71 -2.01
N ILE A 109 -5.10 12.78 -2.88
CA ILE A 109 -5.81 12.50 -4.14
C ILE A 109 -7.22 11.94 -3.87
N LEU A 110 -7.35 11.01 -2.92
CA LEU A 110 -8.64 10.45 -2.52
C LEU A 110 -9.63 11.55 -2.09
N ILE A 111 -9.20 12.44 -1.20
CA ILE A 111 -10.02 13.56 -0.71
C ILE A 111 -10.41 14.47 -1.87
N PHE A 112 -9.45 14.86 -2.71
CA PHE A 112 -9.70 15.71 -3.87
C PHE A 112 -10.74 15.12 -4.83
N ILE A 113 -10.68 13.81 -5.11
CA ILE A 113 -11.68 13.15 -5.95
C ILE A 113 -13.03 13.02 -5.23
N ALA A 114 -13.03 12.72 -3.93
CA ALA A 114 -14.26 12.54 -3.15
C ALA A 114 -15.09 13.84 -3.03
N GLU A 115 -14.42 14.97 -2.80
CA GLU A 115 -15.02 16.31 -2.70
C GLU A 115 -15.45 16.86 -4.06
N GLY A 116 -14.89 16.34 -5.15
CA GLY A 116 -15.23 16.76 -6.51
C GLY A 116 -16.53 16.15 -7.06
N ASP A 117 -16.80 16.52 -8.30
CA ASP A 117 -17.94 16.01 -9.06
C ASP A 117 -17.58 14.80 -9.94
N GLU A 118 -18.60 14.28 -10.61
CA GLU A 118 -18.48 13.12 -11.49
C GLU A 118 -17.62 13.43 -12.73
N ASP A 119 -17.64 14.67 -13.23
CA ASP A 119 -16.82 15.11 -14.37
C ASP A 119 -15.32 15.08 -14.02
N LEU A 120 -14.94 15.61 -12.85
CA LEU A 120 -13.57 15.54 -12.35
C LEU A 120 -13.05 14.10 -12.30
N SER A 121 -13.89 13.19 -11.79
CA SER A 121 -13.57 11.76 -11.65
C SER A 121 -13.35 11.08 -13.01
N LYS A 122 -14.18 11.42 -14.00
CA LYS A 122 -14.00 10.96 -15.39
C LYS A 122 -12.70 11.49 -15.98
N ARG A 123 -12.43 12.80 -15.86
CA ARG A 123 -11.19 13.42 -16.35
C ARG A 123 -9.94 12.84 -15.70
N PHE A 124 -9.99 12.51 -14.42
CA PHE A 124 -8.90 11.83 -13.72
C PHE A 124 -8.59 10.45 -14.34
N THR A 125 -9.63 9.69 -14.66
CA THR A 125 -9.51 8.38 -15.32
C THR A 125 -9.01 8.51 -16.75
N ASP A 126 -9.55 9.44 -17.53
CA ASP A 126 -9.16 9.65 -18.92
C ASP A 126 -7.70 10.09 -19.04
N PHE A 127 -7.24 10.92 -18.09
CA PHE A 127 -5.84 11.35 -18.03
C PHE A 127 -4.88 10.16 -17.86
N GLN A 128 -5.26 9.13 -17.09
CA GLN A 128 -4.45 7.90 -16.95
C GLN A 128 -4.23 7.23 -18.31
N SER A 129 -5.27 7.12 -19.14
CA SER A 129 -5.18 6.56 -20.50
C SER A 129 -4.24 7.36 -21.39
N ILE A 130 -4.28 8.69 -21.30
CA ILE A 130 -3.35 9.58 -22.01
C ILE A 130 -1.91 9.34 -21.57
N GLN A 131 -1.66 9.22 -20.26
CA GLN A 131 -0.32 8.96 -19.73
C GLN A 131 0.23 7.60 -20.16
N ARG A 132 -0.60 6.54 -20.14
CA ARG A 132 -0.23 5.21 -20.63
C ARG A 132 0.19 5.25 -22.09
N ARG A 133 -0.57 5.93 -22.95
CA ARG A 133 -0.21 6.11 -24.36
C ARG A 133 1.11 6.86 -24.52
N LYS A 134 1.33 7.94 -23.76
CA LYS A 134 2.60 8.68 -23.79
C LYS A 134 3.79 7.81 -23.36
N ALA A 135 3.60 6.97 -22.33
CA ALA A 135 4.63 6.05 -21.88
C ALA A 135 4.96 4.99 -22.92
N ALA A 136 3.95 4.38 -23.56
CA ALA A 136 4.13 3.40 -24.63
C ALA A 136 4.88 4.00 -25.83
N ASN A 137 4.52 5.21 -26.27
CA ASN A 137 5.21 5.89 -27.36
C ASN A 137 6.69 6.17 -27.05
N ARG A 138 7.00 6.57 -25.80
CA ARG A 138 8.39 6.74 -25.36
C ARG A 138 9.14 5.42 -25.37
N TYR A 139 8.52 4.35 -24.87
CA TYR A 139 9.13 3.02 -24.85
C TYR A 139 9.51 2.57 -26.27
N ASN A 140 8.57 2.63 -27.22
CA ASN A 140 8.83 2.23 -28.60
C ASN A 140 9.98 3.05 -29.22
N LYS A 141 9.99 4.37 -28.99
CA LYS A 141 11.03 5.25 -29.52
C LYS A 141 12.45 4.85 -29.08
N TYR A 142 12.63 4.42 -27.83
CA TYR A 142 13.95 4.09 -27.27
C TYR A 142 14.25 2.57 -27.25
N SER A 143 13.29 1.72 -27.66
CA SER A 143 13.49 0.27 -27.77
C SER A 143 14.05 -0.14 -29.15
N GLU A 144 14.04 0.76 -30.11
CA GLU A 144 14.56 0.57 -31.48
C GLU A 144 15.96 1.21 -31.68
N GLU A 145 16.53 1.83 -30.64
CA GLU A 145 17.93 2.29 -30.56
C GLU A 145 18.81 1.24 -29.86
#